data_AF-A0A524GME6-F1
#
_entry.id   AF-A0A524GME6-F1
#
_cell.length_a   1.000
_cell.length_b   1.000
_cell.length_c   1.000
_cell.angle_alpha   90.00
_cell.angle_beta   90.00
_cell.angle_gamma   90.00
#
_symmetry.space_group_name_H-M   'P 1'
#
loop_
_entity.id
_entity.type
_entity.pdbx_description
1 polymer ?
#
loop_
_entity_poly.entity_id
_entity_poly.type
_entity_poly.pdbx_seq_one_letter_code
_entity_poly.pdbx_strand_id
1 'polypeptide(L)'
;MSRNSTPPVKGRKAYMNPYCAGVLLGLTLLLSYLILGAGLGASAGLARLGAAIDLQLDPARTLASDYFGRWGAHPLQYYLVFMLAGVFFGGLISALLGNRCVISVERGAKCPPKKRLLFALLGGVLVGFASRLANGCTSGQALSGSALLLTGSLLFLFSVFAGGYATAWFVRRQWDD
;
A
#
# COMPACT_ATOMS: atom_id res chain seq x y z
N MET A 1 -15.23 -25.27 23.10
CA MET A 1 -15.93 -25.99 22.00
C MET A 1 -16.97 -25.06 21.40
N SER A 2 -16.60 -24.30 20.36
CA SER A 2 -17.54 -23.70 19.40
C SER A 2 -16.75 -23.40 18.14
N ARG A 3 -16.77 -24.37 17.22
CA ARG A 3 -16.32 -24.16 15.85
C ARG A 3 -17.40 -23.31 15.19
N ASN A 4 -17.16 -22.01 15.02
CA ASN A 4 -17.94 -21.22 14.08
C ASN A 4 -17.60 -21.69 12.66
N SER A 5 -18.27 -22.77 12.24
CA SER A 5 -18.30 -23.22 10.87
C SER A 5 -19.09 -22.20 10.05
N THR A 6 -18.39 -21.19 9.53
CA THR A 6 -18.84 -20.49 8.33
C THR A 6 -19.15 -21.55 7.27
N PRO A 7 -20.31 -21.50 6.60
CA PRO A 7 -20.61 -22.45 5.53
C PRO A 7 -19.50 -22.39 4.48
N PRO A 8 -19.08 -23.52 3.89
CA PRO A 8 -18.05 -23.52 2.86
C PRO A 8 -18.56 -22.67 1.69
N VAL A 9 -17.95 -21.49 1.49
CA VAL A 9 -18.18 -20.68 0.30
C VAL A 9 -17.64 -21.48 -0.88
N LYS A 10 -18.55 -22.18 -1.56
CA LYS A 10 -18.29 -23.04 -2.71
C LYS A 10 -17.57 -22.21 -3.78
N GLY A 11 -16.30 -22.53 -4.06
CA GLY A 11 -15.58 -22.03 -5.24
C GLY A 11 -14.39 -21.07 -5.03
N ARG A 12 -13.92 -20.80 -3.80
CA ARG A 12 -12.68 -20.01 -3.62
C ARG A 12 -11.45 -20.86 -3.98
N LYS A 13 -10.64 -20.41 -4.93
CA LYS A 13 -9.34 -21.03 -5.25
C LYS A 13 -8.38 -20.84 -4.06
N ALA A 14 -7.58 -21.88 -3.78
CA ALA A 14 -6.56 -21.83 -2.75
C ALA A 14 -5.53 -20.72 -3.04
N TYR A 15 -4.99 -20.10 -2.00
CA TYR A 15 -3.93 -19.12 -2.12
C TYR A 15 -2.66 -19.78 -2.67
N MET A 16 -1.90 -19.02 -3.48
CA MET A 16 -0.61 -19.47 -4.00
C MET A 16 0.38 -19.71 -2.86
N ASN A 17 1.26 -20.71 -3.01
CA ASN A 17 2.32 -20.99 -2.06
C ASN A 17 3.16 -19.71 -1.80
N PRO A 18 3.37 -19.29 -0.53
CA PRO A 18 4.07 -18.06 -0.19
C PRO A 18 5.51 -18.01 -0.74
N TYR A 19 6.20 -19.15 -0.85
CA TYR A 19 7.54 -19.18 -1.44
C TYR A 19 7.52 -18.87 -2.93
N CYS A 20 6.57 -19.42 -3.68
CA CYS A 20 6.38 -19.10 -5.09
C CYS A 20 5.99 -17.62 -5.27
N ALA A 21 5.12 -17.09 -4.42
CA ALA A 21 4.77 -15.67 -4.42
C ALA A 21 5.98 -14.77 -4.17
N GLY A 22 6.83 -15.15 -3.20
CA GLY A 22 8.07 -14.43 -2.89
C GLY A 22 9.05 -14.42 -4.06
N VAL A 23 9.27 -15.56 -4.72
CA VAL A 23 10.13 -15.66 -5.91
C VAL A 23 9.60 -14.77 -7.04
N LEU A 24 8.31 -14.85 -7.35
CA LEU A 24 7.69 -14.01 -8.39
C LEU A 24 7.78 -12.52 -8.08
N LEU A 25 7.59 -12.13 -6.81
CA LEU A 25 7.75 -10.76 -6.37
C LEU A 25 9.20 -10.28 -6.47
N GLY A 26 10.17 -11.14 -6.10
CA GLY A 26 11.59 -10.86 -6.27
C GLY A 26 11.99 -10.69 -7.75
N LEU A 27 11.50 -11.56 -8.63
CA LEU A 27 11.68 -11.43 -10.08
C LEU A 27 11.06 -10.15 -10.63
N THR A 28 9.88 -9.77 -10.13
CA THR A 28 9.21 -8.52 -10.52
C THR A 28 10.02 -7.30 -10.09
N LEU A 29 10.58 -7.34 -8.88
CA LEU A 29 11.47 -6.28 -8.39
C LEU A 29 12.75 -6.19 -9.22
N LEU A 30 13.38 -7.32 -9.53
CA LEU A 30 14.55 -7.38 -10.40
C LEU A 30 14.24 -6.80 -11.79
N LEU A 31 13.14 -7.23 -12.39
CA LEU A 31 12.71 -6.75 -13.70
C LEU A 31 12.39 -5.25 -13.69
N SER A 32 11.80 -4.75 -12.60
CA SER A 32 11.59 -3.31 -12.41
C SER A 32 12.89 -2.54 -12.46
N TYR A 33 13.94 -3.02 -11.79
CA TYR A 33 15.27 -2.42 -11.85
C TYR A 33 15.90 -2.51 -13.25
N LEU A 34 15.74 -3.65 -13.94
CA LEU A 34 16.32 -3.84 -15.28
C LEU A 34 15.65 -2.97 -16.35
N ILE A 35 14.32 -2.86 -16.32
CA ILE A 35 13.56 -2.13 -17.36
C ILE A 35 13.48 -0.63 -17.03
N LEU A 36 13.14 -0.28 -15.80
CA LEU A 36 12.87 1.10 -15.41
C LEU A 36 14.06 1.80 -14.74
N GLY A 37 15.12 1.07 -14.39
CA GLY A 37 16.23 1.60 -13.59
C GLY A 37 15.82 1.93 -12.15
N ALA A 38 14.63 1.50 -11.72
CA ALA A 38 14.05 1.92 -10.45
C ALA A 38 13.22 0.82 -9.77
N GLY A 39 13.14 0.92 -8.45
CA GLY A 39 12.43 -0.04 -7.60
C GLY A 39 10.90 0.13 -7.61
N LEU A 40 10.24 -0.77 -6.89
CA LEU A 40 8.81 -0.77 -6.69
C LEU A 40 8.38 0.33 -5.69
N GLY A 41 7.31 1.03 -6.00
CA GLY A 41 6.75 2.06 -5.13
C GLY A 41 5.29 2.37 -5.48
N ALA A 42 4.57 2.95 -4.52
CA ALA A 42 3.15 3.30 -4.72
C ALA A 42 2.82 4.71 -4.21
N SER A 43 3.33 5.09 -3.04
CA SER A 43 2.94 6.35 -2.38
C SER A 43 3.27 7.61 -3.17
N ALA A 44 4.38 7.62 -3.93
CA ALA A 44 4.70 8.77 -4.78
C ALA A 44 3.80 8.88 -6.03
N GLY A 45 3.20 7.77 -6.49
CA GLY A 45 2.17 7.78 -7.53
C GLY A 45 0.88 8.41 -7.02
N LEU A 46 0.43 8.02 -5.82
CA LEU A 46 -0.73 8.62 -5.16
C LEU A 46 -0.55 10.12 -4.89
N ALA A 47 0.62 10.54 -4.41
CA ALA A 47 0.89 11.96 -4.17
C ALA A 47 0.89 12.79 -5.47
N ARG A 48 1.36 12.21 -6.58
CA ARG A 48 1.33 12.85 -7.91
C ARG A 48 -0.07 12.95 -8.50
N LEU A 49 -0.95 11.99 -8.23
CA LEU A 49 -2.37 12.12 -8.55
C LEU A 49 -2.98 13.32 -7.80
N GLY A 50 -2.65 13.48 -6.52
CA GLY A 50 -3.03 14.67 -5.74
C GLY A 50 -2.53 15.97 -6.35
N ALA A 51 -1.26 16.03 -6.75
CA ALA A 51 -0.68 17.19 -7.43
C ALA A 51 -1.36 17.51 -8.76
N ALA A 52 -1.77 16.49 -9.53
CA ALA A 52 -2.48 16.68 -10.79
C ALA A 52 -3.91 17.22 -10.59
N ILE A 53 -4.56 16.86 -9.48
CA ILE A 53 -5.85 17.44 -9.10
C ILE A 53 -5.64 18.90 -8.66
N ASP A 54 -4.62 19.17 -7.85
CA ASP A 54 -4.31 20.53 -7.37
C ASP A 54 -3.97 21.48 -8.53
N LEU A 55 -3.21 20.99 -9.52
CA LEU A 55 -2.89 21.75 -10.75
C LEU A 55 -4.13 22.12 -11.57
N GLN A 56 -5.19 21.31 -11.53
CA GLN A 56 -6.46 21.61 -12.22
C GLN A 56 -7.30 22.64 -11.48
N LEU A 57 -7.14 22.73 -10.15
CA LEU A 57 -7.87 23.69 -9.32
C LEU A 57 -7.17 25.05 -9.29
N ASP A 58 -5.86 25.06 -9.07
CA ASP A 58 -5.05 26.28 -9.03
C ASP A 58 -3.61 26.00 -9.53
N PRO A 59 -3.36 26.18 -10.84
CA PRO A 59 -2.05 25.94 -11.43
C PRO A 59 -0.96 26.87 -10.85
N ALA A 60 -1.31 28.13 -10.56
CA ALA A 60 -0.35 29.14 -10.12
C ALA A 60 0.16 28.83 -8.71
N ARG A 61 -0.74 28.47 -7.79
CA ARG A 61 -0.36 28.03 -6.44
C ARG A 61 0.42 26.72 -6.45
N THR A 62 0.01 25.76 -7.26
CA THR A 62 0.66 24.43 -7.32
C THR A 62 2.11 24.55 -7.80
N LEU A 63 2.34 25.31 -8.89
CA LEU A 63 3.69 25.51 -9.46
C LEU A 63 4.58 26.40 -8.59
N ALA A 64 4.00 27.35 -7.86
CA ALA A 64 4.73 28.18 -6.90
C ALA A 64 5.07 27.45 -5.58
N SER A 65 4.48 26.28 -5.32
CA SER A 65 4.72 25.55 -4.08
C SER A 65 6.08 24.82 -4.07
N ASP A 66 6.78 24.85 -2.94
CA ASP A 66 8.07 24.15 -2.78
C ASP A 66 7.96 22.63 -2.93
N TYR A 67 6.78 22.07 -2.65
CA TYR A 67 6.54 20.64 -2.69
C TYR A 67 6.09 20.16 -4.08
N PHE A 68 4.99 20.71 -4.62
CA PHE A 68 4.44 20.26 -5.91
C PHE A 68 5.12 20.91 -7.11
N GLY A 69 5.67 22.12 -6.96
CA GLY A 69 6.39 22.81 -8.03
C GLY A 69 7.59 22.02 -8.54
N ARG A 70 8.21 21.20 -7.67
CA ARG A 70 9.30 20.27 -8.02
C ARG A 70 8.90 19.17 -9.00
N TRP A 71 7.61 18.88 -9.16
CA TRP A 71 7.12 17.87 -10.11
C TRP A 71 6.67 18.46 -11.44
N GLY A 72 6.69 19.80 -11.56
CA GLY A 72 6.36 20.52 -12.77
C GLY A 72 4.91 20.36 -13.23
N ALA A 73 4.66 20.72 -14.50
CA ALA A 73 3.32 20.75 -15.09
C ALA A 73 2.75 19.35 -15.45
N HIS A 74 3.57 18.30 -15.44
CA HIS A 74 3.16 16.95 -15.81
C HIS A 74 3.48 15.91 -14.73
N PRO A 75 2.92 16.03 -13.51
CA PRO A 75 3.21 15.12 -12.41
C PRO A 75 2.78 13.67 -12.68
N LEU A 76 1.85 13.44 -13.62
CA LEU A 76 1.35 12.12 -13.99
C LEU A 76 2.29 11.32 -14.90
N GLN A 77 3.22 11.98 -15.60
CA GLN A 77 4.18 11.32 -16.50
C GLN A 77 5.36 10.73 -15.70
N TYR A 78 5.04 9.94 -14.69
CA TYR A 78 6.02 9.33 -13.80
C TYR A 78 5.72 7.84 -13.65
N TYR A 79 6.76 7.01 -13.73
CA TYR A 79 6.60 5.56 -13.77
C TYR A 79 5.79 4.98 -12.58
N LEU A 80 5.87 5.58 -11.38
CA LEU A 80 5.06 5.14 -10.23
C LEU A 80 3.55 5.31 -10.44
N VAL A 81 3.11 6.25 -11.27
CA VAL A 81 1.68 6.44 -11.57
C VAL A 81 1.17 5.27 -12.40
N PHE A 82 1.93 4.89 -13.43
CA PHE A 82 1.63 3.71 -14.25
C PHE A 82 1.77 2.41 -13.46
N MET A 83 2.79 2.30 -12.61
CA MET A 83 2.97 1.15 -11.71
C MET A 83 1.80 1.01 -10.73
N LEU A 84 1.34 2.12 -10.14
CA LEU A 84 0.18 2.14 -9.25
C LEU A 84 -1.09 1.66 -9.98
N ALA A 85 -1.32 2.13 -11.20
CA ALA A 85 -2.42 1.66 -12.04
C ALA A 85 -2.30 0.15 -12.32
N GLY A 86 -1.11 -0.33 -12.70
CA GLY A 86 -0.84 -1.74 -12.92
C GLY A 86 -1.09 -2.62 -11.69
N VAL A 87 -0.68 -2.17 -10.50
CA VAL A 87 -0.95 -2.87 -9.23
C VAL A 87 -2.45 -2.90 -8.93
N PHE A 88 -3.16 -1.80 -9.16
CA PHE A 88 -4.61 -1.73 -8.97
C PHE A 88 -5.36 -2.70 -9.88
N PHE A 89 -5.11 -2.62 -11.20
CA PHE A 89 -5.78 -3.49 -12.17
C PHE A 89 -5.33 -4.96 -12.02
N GLY A 90 -4.05 -5.22 -11.76
CA GLY A 90 -3.54 -6.57 -11.51
C GLY A 90 -4.16 -7.22 -10.27
N GLY A 91 -4.31 -6.45 -9.19
CA GLY A 91 -5.01 -6.88 -7.98
C GLY A 91 -6.49 -7.17 -8.23
N LEU A 92 -7.16 -6.32 -9.00
CA LEU A 92 -8.56 -6.51 -9.38
C LEU A 92 -8.76 -7.77 -10.24
N ILE A 93 -7.96 -7.94 -11.29
CA ILE A 93 -8.00 -9.13 -12.14
C ILE A 93 -7.71 -10.39 -11.32
N SER A 94 -6.71 -10.35 -10.42
CA SER A 94 -6.41 -11.45 -9.51
C SER A 94 -7.60 -11.81 -8.61
N ALA A 95 -8.31 -10.81 -8.09
CA ALA A 95 -9.49 -11.02 -7.24
C ALA A 95 -10.67 -11.60 -8.02
N LEU A 96 -10.88 -11.18 -9.27
CA LEU A 96 -11.91 -11.71 -10.17
C LEU A 96 -11.61 -13.17 -10.55
N LEU A 97 -10.38 -13.47 -10.98
CA LEU A 97 -9.96 -14.85 -11.32
C LEU A 97 -9.99 -15.81 -10.11
N GLY A 98 -9.84 -15.26 -8.90
CA GLY A 98 -9.94 -15.98 -7.64
C GLY A 98 -11.36 -16.12 -7.09
N ASN A 99 -12.38 -15.58 -7.77
CA ASN A 99 -13.77 -15.51 -7.29
C ASN A 99 -13.89 -15.01 -5.84
N ARG A 100 -13.10 -13.98 -5.52
CA ARG A 100 -12.98 -13.43 -4.16
C ARG A 100 -13.25 -11.92 -4.09
N CYS A 101 -13.82 -11.34 -5.14
CA CYS A 101 -14.33 -9.98 -5.12
C CYS A 101 -15.58 -9.92 -4.24
N VAL A 102 -15.43 -9.49 -3.00
CA VAL A 102 -16.53 -9.22 -2.08
C VAL A 102 -16.34 -7.82 -1.52
N ILE A 103 -17.33 -6.95 -1.69
CA ILE A 103 -17.35 -5.64 -1.03
C ILE A 103 -17.74 -5.90 0.42
N SER A 104 -16.75 -5.86 1.30
CA SER A 104 -16.93 -6.05 2.74
C SER A 104 -16.01 -5.12 3.51
N VAL A 105 -16.41 -4.78 4.73
CA VAL A 105 -15.54 -4.09 5.68
C VAL A 105 -14.93 -5.16 6.59
N GLU A 106 -13.63 -5.42 6.42
CA GLU A 106 -12.87 -6.34 7.27
C GLU A 106 -12.84 -5.83 8.72
N ARG A 107 -13.57 -6.51 9.60
CA ARG A 107 -13.77 -6.17 11.01
C ARG A 107 -14.00 -7.42 11.88
N GLY A 108 -13.69 -7.34 13.16
CA GLY A 108 -14.17 -8.31 14.15
C GLY A 108 -15.71 -8.33 14.22
N ALA A 109 -16.28 -9.49 14.52
CA ALA A 109 -17.71 -9.69 14.73
C ALA A 109 -18.32 -8.68 15.73
N LYS A 110 -17.61 -8.35 16.82
CA LYS A 110 -18.09 -7.40 17.84
C LYS A 110 -17.80 -5.93 17.54
N CYS A 111 -16.97 -5.62 16.53
CA CYS A 111 -16.58 -4.24 16.23
C CYS A 111 -17.56 -3.58 15.24
N PRO A 112 -18.24 -2.45 15.55
CA PRO A 112 -19.16 -1.82 14.63
C PRO A 112 -18.45 -1.20 13.41
N PRO A 113 -19.07 -1.22 12.22
CA PRO A 113 -18.42 -0.80 10.96
C PRO A 113 -17.98 0.66 10.98
N LYS A 114 -18.75 1.56 11.62
CA LYS A 114 -18.39 2.97 11.76
C LYS A 114 -17.07 3.18 12.51
N LYS A 115 -16.84 2.45 13.61
CA LYS A 115 -15.59 2.54 14.38
C LYS A 115 -14.42 2.03 13.54
N ARG A 116 -14.58 0.89 12.86
CA ARG A 116 -13.55 0.34 11.98
C ARG A 116 -13.16 1.31 10.85
N LEU A 117 -14.15 1.93 10.20
CA LEU A 117 -13.92 2.89 9.14
C LEU A 117 -13.19 4.14 9.66
N LEU A 118 -13.58 4.64 10.84
CA LEU A 118 -12.90 5.76 11.49
C LEU A 118 -11.42 5.44 11.77
N PHE A 119 -11.13 4.28 12.36
CA PHE A 119 -9.75 3.85 12.60
C PHE A 119 -8.96 3.63 11.30
N ALA A 120 -9.59 3.11 10.25
CA ALA A 120 -8.96 2.95 8.93
C ALA A 120 -8.62 4.30 8.31
N LEU A 121 -9.50 5.29 8.44
CA LEU A 121 -9.27 6.65 7.96
C LEU A 121 -8.16 7.35 8.74
N LEU A 122 -8.19 7.30 10.08
CA LEU A 122 -7.13 7.86 10.92
C LEU A 122 -5.77 7.20 10.65
N GLY A 123 -5.75 5.87 10.53
CA GLY A 123 -4.55 5.12 10.16
C GLY A 123 -4.04 5.49 8.76
N GLY A 124 -4.94 5.65 7.79
CA GLY A 124 -4.60 6.07 6.43
C GLY A 124 -3.98 7.47 6.37
N VAL A 125 -4.54 8.43 7.10
CA VAL A 125 -3.98 9.80 7.22
C VAL A 125 -2.59 9.76 7.85
N LEU A 126 -2.43 9.00 8.95
CA LEU A 126 -1.16 8.86 9.65
C LEU A 126 -0.08 8.21 8.76
N VAL A 127 -0.42 7.12 8.07
CA VAL A 127 0.49 6.44 7.12
C VAL A 127 0.80 7.33 5.93
N GLY A 128 -0.18 8.10 5.44
CA GLY A 128 0.03 9.09 4.37
C GLY A 128 1.10 10.10 4.75
N PHE A 129 0.94 10.75 5.91
CA PHE A 129 1.92 11.68 6.47
C PHE A 129 3.29 11.02 6.71
N ALA A 130 3.30 9.87 7.39
CA ALA A 130 4.53 9.13 7.69
C ALA A 130 5.28 8.72 6.42
N SER A 131 4.58 8.38 5.34
CA SER A 131 5.22 8.01 4.06
C SER A 131 5.96 9.17 3.39
N ARG A 132 5.58 10.42 3.68
CA ARG A 132 6.30 11.61 3.21
C ARG A 132 7.48 11.89 4.12
N LEU A 133 7.31 11.79 5.43
CA LEU A 133 8.39 11.94 6.40
C LEU A 133 9.52 10.92 6.17
N ALA A 134 9.16 9.67 5.88
CA ALA A 134 10.11 8.60 5.59
C ALA A 134 10.62 8.59 4.13
N ASN A 135 10.23 9.57 3.30
CA ASN A 135 10.55 9.63 1.87
C ASN A 135 10.27 8.31 1.12
N GLY A 136 9.21 7.59 1.49
CA GLY A 136 8.89 6.29 0.91
C GLY A 136 7.73 5.58 1.58
N CYS A 137 7.21 4.55 0.91
CA CYS A 137 6.27 3.60 1.50
C CYS A 137 6.96 2.29 1.87
N THR A 138 6.23 1.38 2.48
CA THR A 138 6.72 0.03 2.80
C THR A 138 7.28 -0.68 1.57
N SER A 139 6.62 -0.64 0.41
CA SER A 139 7.19 -1.25 -0.81
C SER A 139 8.52 -0.59 -1.24
N GLY A 140 8.62 0.74 -1.18
CA GLY A 140 9.84 1.44 -1.58
C GLY A 140 11.00 1.26 -0.61
N GLN A 141 10.75 1.40 0.70
CA GLN A 141 11.79 1.27 1.72
C GLN A 141 12.04 -0.21 2.06
N ALA A 142 11.00 -0.98 2.35
CA ALA A 142 11.16 -2.37 2.78
C ALA A 142 11.51 -3.35 1.66
N LEU A 143 11.01 -3.20 0.43
CA LEU A 143 11.34 -4.15 -0.65
C LEU A 143 12.52 -3.63 -1.47
N SER A 144 12.37 -2.46 -2.09
CA SER A 144 13.40 -1.90 -2.98
C SER A 144 14.63 -1.44 -2.21
N GLY A 145 14.43 -0.73 -1.10
CA GLY A 145 15.53 -0.24 -0.27
C GLY A 145 16.36 -1.35 0.38
N SER A 146 15.69 -2.37 0.93
CA SER A 146 16.38 -3.52 1.53
C SER A 146 17.10 -4.39 0.51
N ALA A 147 16.55 -4.55 -0.71
CA ALA A 147 17.21 -5.28 -1.79
C ALA A 147 18.54 -4.64 -2.22
N LEU A 148 18.66 -3.32 -2.07
CA LEU A 148 19.90 -2.56 -2.29
C LEU A 148 20.75 -2.42 -1.01
N LEU A 149 20.36 -3.07 0.09
CA LEU A 149 21.04 -3.00 1.39
C LEU A 149 21.23 -1.57 1.94
N LEU A 150 20.30 -0.67 1.63
CA LEU A 150 20.32 0.70 2.15
C LEU A 150 20.07 0.70 3.66
N THR A 151 21.04 1.21 4.43
CA THR A 151 20.98 1.23 5.90
C THR A 151 19.73 1.94 6.43
N GLY A 152 19.36 3.08 5.83
CA GLY A 152 18.15 3.81 6.20
C GLY A 152 16.87 3.01 5.99
N SER A 153 16.82 2.21 4.93
CA SER A 153 15.69 1.35 4.61
C SER A 153 15.57 0.15 5.56
N LEU A 154 16.70 -0.42 6.00
CA LEU A 154 16.72 -1.45 7.02
C LEU A 154 16.26 -0.90 8.38
N LEU A 155 16.74 0.28 8.77
CA LEU A 155 16.30 0.94 10.00
C LEU A 155 14.79 1.26 9.96
N PHE A 156 14.31 1.74 8.81
CA PHE A 156 12.88 1.93 8.58
C PHE A 156 12.10 0.62 8.75
N LEU A 157 12.60 -0.48 8.18
CA LEU A 157 11.96 -1.80 8.28
C LEU A 157 11.80 -2.23 9.74
N PHE A 158 12.89 -2.19 10.53
CA PHE A 158 12.84 -2.53 11.95
C PHE A 158 11.89 -1.61 12.73
N SER A 159 11.92 -0.31 12.45
CA SER A 159 11.06 0.68 13.12
C SER A 159 9.58 0.45 12.82
N VAL A 160 9.23 0.14 11.56
CA VAL A 160 7.85 -0.16 11.16
C VAL A 160 7.34 -1.44 11.82
N PHE A 161 8.15 -2.50 11.87
CA PHE A 161 7.75 -3.72 12.57
C PHE A 161 7.60 -3.48 14.08
N ALA A 162 8.57 -2.83 14.73
CA ALA A 162 8.51 -2.53 16.15
C ALA A 162 7.29 -1.65 16.50
N GLY A 163 7.08 -0.56 15.76
CA GLY A 163 5.92 0.32 15.93
C GLY A 163 4.60 -0.37 15.62
N GLY A 164 4.57 -1.24 14.60
CA GLY A 164 3.40 -2.04 14.23
C GLY A 164 3.00 -3.00 15.35
N TYR A 165 3.95 -3.76 15.90
CA TYR A 165 3.69 -4.68 17.02
C TYR A 165 3.29 -3.93 18.31
N ALA A 166 3.94 -2.79 18.60
CA ALA A 166 3.56 -1.95 19.74
C ALA A 166 2.13 -1.41 19.59
N THR A 167 1.78 -0.92 18.40
CA THR A 167 0.44 -0.37 18.12
C THR A 167 -0.63 -1.47 18.11
N ALA A 168 -0.30 -2.67 17.63
CA ALA A 168 -1.21 -3.81 17.58
C ALA A 168 -1.81 -4.11 18.96
N TRP A 169 -1.03 -3.97 20.04
CA TRP A 169 -1.51 -4.19 21.40
C TRP A 169 -2.65 -3.25 21.81
N PHE A 170 -2.67 -2.02 21.29
CA PHE A 170 -3.73 -1.04 21.57
C PHE A 170 -4.98 -1.30 20.73
N VAL A 171 -4.82 -1.73 19.47
CA VAL A 171 -5.93 -1.91 18.53
C VAL A 171 -6.49 -3.34 18.48
N ARG A 172 -5.84 -4.32 19.12
CA ARG A 172 -6.25 -5.74 19.12
C ARG A 172 -7.71 -5.96 19.55
N ARG A 173 -8.23 -5.10 20.43
CA ARG A 173 -9.65 -5.11 20.87
C ARG A 173 -10.66 -4.97 19.73
N GLN A 174 -10.24 -4.57 18.54
CA GLN A 174 -11.08 -4.53 17.33
C GLN A 174 -11.29 -5.92 16.68
N TRP A 175 -10.45 -6.91 17.02
CA TRP A 175 -10.48 -8.30 16.51
C TRP A 175 -10.47 -9.35 17.62
N ASP A 176 -10.55 -8.95 18.89
CA ASP A 176 -10.65 -9.86 20.04
C ASP A 176 -12.05 -10.51 20.10
N ASP A 177 -12.31 -11.44 19.18
CA ASP A 177 -13.56 -12.20 19.04
C ASP A 177 -13.41 -13.71 19.15
#